data_AF-A0A2E7BH94-F1
#
_entry.id   AF-A0A2E7BH94-F1
#
_cell.length_a   1.000
_cell.length_b   1.000
_cell.length_c   1.000
_cell.angle_alpha   90.00
_cell.angle_beta   90.00
_cell.angle_gamma   90.00
#
_symmetry.space_group_name_H-M   'P 1'
#
loop_
_entity.id
_entity.type
_entity.pdbx_description
1 polymer ?
#
loop_
_entity_poly.entity_id
_entity_poly.type
_entity_poly.pdbx_seq_one_letter_code
_entity_poly.pdbx_strand_id
1 'polypeptide(L)'
;MTFERKPDVVSKGAQKCFLSFAEDIGKRWDGAGGETFHEDYFRDAVAKTILFRWTDTMVGKADWYKADRGYKANIVTYTVAWLVNYLEHSRKSRIDLQKIWQSQGLSDELEEALARCAPEVAREIKSAPPEIENISEYCKRQACWAAVKKLQITVGVDLAESTIDREEQKQRTKEASDEGKFGKEVEFDVFLVELSPHASEIRIFAEKRNLLSPKAAKSLAKMA
;
A
#
# COMPACT_ATOMS: atom_id res chain seq x y z
N MET A 1 -4.65 0.35 5.05
CA MET A 1 -5.25 1.40 5.91
C MET A 1 -4.22 2.21 6.68
N THR A 2 -3.19 1.59 7.28
CA THR A 2 -2.11 2.31 7.99
C THR A 2 -1.42 3.36 7.10
N PHE A 3 -0.96 2.96 5.91
CA PHE A 3 -0.23 3.83 4.96
C PHE A 3 -1.13 4.91 4.33
N GLU A 4 -2.44 4.73 4.40
CA GLU A 4 -3.45 5.71 4.01
C GLU A 4 -3.72 6.73 5.13
N ARG A 5 -2.95 6.69 6.22
CA ARG A 5 -3.06 7.58 7.39
C ARG A 5 -4.40 7.43 8.11
N LYS A 6 -4.90 6.18 8.19
CA LYS A 6 -6.13 5.79 8.89
C LYS A 6 -5.86 4.76 10.02
N PRO A 7 -4.97 5.06 11.00
CA PRO A 7 -4.64 4.12 12.07
C PRO A 7 -5.82 3.88 13.05
N ASP A 8 -6.75 4.83 13.12
CA ASP A 8 -8.01 4.71 13.87
C ASP A 8 -8.92 3.62 13.29
N VAL A 9 -8.95 3.49 11.96
CA VAL A 9 -9.69 2.41 11.27
C VAL A 9 -9.04 1.06 11.51
N VAL A 10 -7.70 0.98 11.46
CA VAL A 10 -6.95 -0.25 11.78
C VAL A 10 -7.25 -0.71 13.21
N SER A 11 -7.32 0.24 14.15
CA SER A 11 -7.58 -0.02 15.57
C SER A 11 -9.00 -0.55 15.86
N LYS A 12 -9.93 -0.47 14.89
CA LYS A 12 -11.28 -1.07 15.02
C LYS A 12 -11.27 -2.60 14.87
N GLY A 13 -10.13 -3.21 14.54
CA GLY A 13 -9.95 -4.64 14.40
C GLY A 13 -10.03 -5.14 12.96
N ALA A 14 -9.57 -6.37 12.73
CA ALA A 14 -9.34 -6.94 11.41
C ALA A 14 -10.58 -6.90 10.50
N GLN A 15 -11.75 -7.31 11.00
CA GLN A 15 -12.99 -7.33 10.22
C GLN A 15 -13.39 -5.94 9.72
N LYS A 16 -13.45 -4.95 10.61
CA LYS A 16 -13.83 -3.57 10.25
C LYS A 16 -12.78 -2.92 9.36
N CYS A 17 -11.50 -3.15 9.64
CA CYS A 17 -10.40 -2.66 8.80
C CYS A 17 -10.46 -3.27 7.39
N PHE A 18 -10.75 -4.56 7.27
CA PHE A 18 -10.89 -5.25 5.99
C PHE A 18 -12.07 -4.71 5.18
N LEU A 19 -13.23 -4.49 5.81
CA LEU A 19 -14.40 -3.89 5.13
C LEU A 19 -14.07 -2.51 4.56
N SER A 20 -13.42 -1.64 5.34
CA SER A 20 -12.98 -0.33 4.84
C SER A 20 -11.93 -0.42 3.74
N PHE A 21 -11.02 -1.40 3.82
CA PHE A 21 -10.06 -1.67 2.74
C PHE A 21 -10.76 -2.13 1.46
N ALA A 22 -11.67 -3.09 1.54
CA ALA A 22 -12.41 -3.60 0.39
C ALA A 22 -13.23 -2.50 -0.29
N GLU A 23 -13.87 -1.63 0.48
CA GLU A 23 -14.57 -0.46 -0.03
C GLU A 23 -13.63 0.53 -0.74
N ASP A 24 -12.49 0.86 -0.13
CA ASP A 24 -11.48 1.75 -0.72
C ASP A 24 -10.90 1.16 -2.03
N ILE A 25 -10.73 -0.18 -2.10
CA ILE A 25 -10.23 -0.89 -3.28
C ILE A 25 -11.28 -0.95 -4.39
N GLY A 26 -12.54 -1.27 -4.06
CA GLY A 26 -13.63 -1.29 -5.04
C GLY A 26 -13.79 0.06 -5.74
N LYS A 27 -13.77 1.15 -4.98
CA LYS A 27 -13.80 2.52 -5.54
C LYS A 27 -12.64 2.82 -6.50
N ARG A 28 -11.43 2.32 -6.19
CA ARG A 28 -10.26 2.50 -7.06
C ARG A 28 -10.34 1.65 -8.32
N TRP A 29 -10.86 0.43 -8.20
CA TRP A 29 -11.09 -0.47 -9.33
C TRP A 29 -12.06 0.14 -10.33
N ASP A 30 -13.22 0.60 -9.85
CA ASP A 30 -14.27 1.17 -10.68
C ASP A 30 -13.83 2.49 -11.34
N GLY A 31 -13.05 3.32 -10.64
CA GLY A 31 -12.59 4.61 -11.15
C GLY A 31 -11.47 4.53 -12.19
N ALA A 32 -10.57 3.54 -12.09
CA ALA A 32 -9.37 3.43 -12.93
C ALA A 32 -9.35 2.18 -13.83
N GLY A 33 -10.47 1.47 -13.96
CA GLY A 33 -10.62 0.32 -14.86
C GLY A 33 -9.70 -0.86 -14.55
N GLY A 34 -9.26 -1.01 -13.30
CA GLY A 34 -8.33 -2.07 -12.88
C GLY A 34 -6.87 -1.88 -13.33
N GLU A 35 -6.54 -0.86 -14.13
CA GLU A 35 -5.17 -0.63 -14.64
C GLU A 35 -4.15 -0.33 -13.53
N THR A 36 -4.62 0.11 -12.37
CA THR A 36 -3.78 0.44 -11.20
C THR A 36 -3.33 -0.78 -10.40
N PHE A 37 -3.86 -1.98 -10.68
CA PHE A 37 -3.54 -3.22 -9.98
C PHE A 37 -2.62 -4.11 -10.83
N HIS A 38 -1.37 -3.70 -10.94
CA HIS A 38 -0.31 -4.40 -11.68
C HIS A 38 0.83 -4.81 -10.74
N GLU A 39 1.97 -5.24 -11.29
CA GLU A 39 3.10 -5.77 -10.54
C GLU A 39 3.60 -4.79 -9.46
N ASP A 40 3.72 -3.50 -9.76
CA ASP A 40 4.18 -2.51 -8.79
C ASP A 40 3.21 -2.32 -7.62
N TYR A 41 1.89 -2.44 -7.85
CA TYR A 41 0.93 -2.46 -6.74
C TYR A 41 1.18 -3.65 -5.80
N PHE A 42 1.51 -4.82 -6.36
CA PHE A 42 1.87 -5.99 -5.58
C PHE A 42 3.20 -5.79 -4.82
N ARG A 43 4.24 -5.27 -5.48
CA ARG A 43 5.53 -4.96 -4.85
C ARG A 43 5.38 -3.96 -3.71
N ASP A 44 4.57 -2.92 -3.91
CA ASP A 44 4.20 -1.94 -2.88
C ASP A 44 3.52 -2.59 -1.68
N ALA A 45 2.60 -3.53 -1.91
CA ALA A 45 1.91 -4.24 -0.84
C ALA A 45 2.88 -5.10 -0.02
N VAL A 46 3.85 -5.74 -0.66
CA VAL A 46 4.90 -6.51 0.02
C VAL A 46 5.84 -5.58 0.79
N ALA A 47 6.32 -4.50 0.19
CA ALA A 47 7.17 -3.51 0.85
C ALA A 47 6.52 -2.91 2.11
N LYS A 48 5.23 -2.55 2.01
CA LYS A 48 4.42 -2.11 3.16
C LYS A 48 4.35 -3.17 4.26
N THR A 49 4.27 -4.44 3.89
CA THR A 49 4.24 -5.57 4.84
C THR A 49 5.59 -5.73 5.54
N ILE A 50 6.71 -5.63 4.81
CA ILE A 50 8.06 -5.69 5.37
C ILE A 50 8.24 -4.60 6.42
N LEU A 51 7.93 -3.34 6.07
CA LEU A 51 8.00 -2.20 6.98
C LEU A 51 7.15 -2.41 8.25
N PHE A 52 5.91 -2.84 8.08
CA PHE A 52 5.00 -3.04 9.20
C PHE A 52 5.47 -4.16 10.15
N ARG A 53 5.94 -5.29 9.59
CA ARG A 53 6.45 -6.43 10.38
C ARG A 53 7.75 -6.09 11.11
N TRP A 54 8.64 -5.36 10.45
CA TRP A 54 9.85 -4.87 11.09
C TRP A 54 9.50 -3.98 12.28
N THR A 55 8.58 -3.02 12.09
CA THR A 55 8.14 -2.11 13.15
C THR A 55 7.50 -2.87 14.32
N ASP A 56 6.63 -3.85 14.05
CA ASP A 56 6.02 -4.69 15.09
C ASP A 56 7.06 -5.47 15.90
N THR A 57 8.07 -6.01 15.22
CA THR A 57 9.16 -6.76 15.85
C THR A 57 10.02 -5.85 16.71
N MET A 58 10.40 -4.68 16.19
CA MET A 58 11.20 -3.68 16.89
C MET A 58 10.49 -3.21 18.16
N VAL A 59 9.21 -2.83 18.07
CA VAL A 59 8.42 -2.40 19.24
C VAL A 59 8.34 -3.54 20.27
N GLY A 60 8.05 -4.77 19.84
CA GLY A 60 7.96 -5.91 20.75
C GLY A 60 9.27 -6.24 21.49
N LYS A 61 10.42 -5.90 20.90
CA LYS A 61 11.75 -6.13 21.48
C LYS A 61 12.29 -4.95 22.29
N ALA A 62 11.69 -3.76 22.16
CA ALA A 62 12.19 -2.55 22.81
C ALA A 62 12.03 -2.61 24.34
N ASP A 63 13.04 -2.15 25.07
CA ASP A 63 13.03 -2.25 26.54
C ASP A 63 11.98 -1.33 27.18
N TRP A 64 11.76 -0.14 26.60
CA TRP A 64 10.66 0.75 27.03
C TRP A 64 9.29 0.07 26.89
N TYR A 65 9.10 -0.75 25.86
CA TYR A 65 7.84 -1.47 25.64
C TYR A 65 7.71 -2.67 26.60
N LYS A 66 8.82 -3.37 26.89
CA LYS A 66 8.83 -4.46 27.87
C LYS A 66 8.53 -3.96 29.29
N ALA A 67 8.99 -2.75 29.63
CA ALA A 67 8.75 -2.13 30.93
C ALA A 67 7.30 -1.69 31.13
N ASP A 68 6.64 -1.23 30.06
CA ASP A 68 5.25 -0.77 30.08
C ASP A 68 4.48 -1.37 28.88
N ARG A 69 4.08 -2.64 29.04
CA ARG A 69 3.43 -3.43 28.00
C ARG A 69 1.97 -3.02 27.78
N GLY A 70 1.55 -3.10 26.52
CA GLY A 70 0.15 -2.91 26.12
C GLY A 70 0.04 -2.22 24.77
N TYR A 71 -1.07 -2.42 24.08
CA TYR A 71 -1.43 -1.65 22.88
C TYR A 71 -0.42 -1.71 21.72
N LYS A 72 0.41 -2.78 21.61
CA LYS A 72 1.46 -2.90 20.58
C LYS A 72 0.93 -2.65 19.17
N ALA A 73 -0.17 -3.32 18.82
CA ALA A 73 -0.79 -3.19 17.50
C ALA A 73 -1.18 -1.73 17.20
N ASN A 74 -1.68 -1.00 18.21
CA ASN A 74 -2.01 0.41 18.09
C ASN A 74 -0.75 1.26 17.93
N ILE A 75 0.26 1.05 18.77
CA ILE A 75 1.54 1.77 18.68
C ILE A 75 2.15 1.61 17.29
N VAL A 76 2.21 0.38 16.75
CA VAL A 76 2.78 0.09 15.43
C VAL A 76 2.02 0.81 14.33
N THR A 77 0.70 0.66 14.25
CA THR A 77 -0.07 1.32 13.18
C THR A 77 0.00 2.84 13.27
N TYR A 78 -0.07 3.42 14.47
CA TYR A 78 0.03 4.86 14.66
C TYR A 78 1.44 5.39 14.34
N THR A 79 2.49 4.65 14.67
CA THR A 79 3.88 5.05 14.37
C THR A 79 4.12 5.12 12.87
N VAL A 80 3.74 4.06 12.14
CA VAL A 80 3.88 4.03 10.68
C VAL A 80 3.01 5.10 10.03
N ALA A 81 1.75 5.26 10.48
CA ALA A 81 0.85 6.29 9.95
C ALA A 81 1.36 7.72 10.22
N TRP A 82 1.96 7.96 11.40
CA TRP A 82 2.59 9.23 11.74
C TRP A 82 3.76 9.53 10.81
N LEU A 83 4.67 8.58 10.60
CA LEU A 83 5.83 8.77 9.72
C LEU A 83 5.40 9.06 8.28
N VAL A 84 4.45 8.30 7.75
CA VAL A 84 3.89 8.55 6.41
C VAL A 84 3.25 9.94 6.33
N ASN A 85 2.54 10.37 7.37
CA ASN A 85 1.94 11.70 7.43
C ASN A 85 2.99 12.82 7.50
N TYR A 86 4.04 12.63 8.29
CA TYR A 86 5.16 13.56 8.45
C TYR A 86 5.89 13.77 7.12
N LEU A 87 6.26 12.68 6.43
CA LEU A 87 6.92 12.77 5.12
C LEU A 87 6.05 13.49 4.09
N GLU A 88 4.75 13.20 4.06
CA GLU A 88 3.79 13.87 3.18
C GLU A 88 3.82 15.39 3.32
N HIS A 89 3.59 15.87 4.54
CA HIS A 89 3.26 17.27 4.77
C HIS A 89 4.47 18.13 5.10
N SER A 90 5.46 17.56 5.78
CA SER A 90 6.65 18.30 6.23
C SER A 90 7.80 18.21 5.24
N ARG A 91 7.88 17.14 4.46
CA ARG A 91 9.00 16.88 3.53
C ARG A 91 8.59 16.83 2.06
N LYS A 92 7.29 16.81 1.75
CA LYS A 92 6.75 16.59 0.40
C LYS A 92 7.28 15.30 -0.26
N SER A 93 7.64 14.31 0.56
CA SER A 93 8.20 13.04 0.11
C SER A 93 7.34 11.85 0.56
N ARG A 94 7.67 10.66 0.08
CA ARG A 94 7.13 9.37 0.54
C ARG A 94 8.26 8.43 0.86
N ILE A 95 7.94 7.39 1.62
CA ILE A 95 8.81 6.23 1.75
C ILE A 95 8.99 5.62 0.36
N ASP A 96 10.24 5.40 -0.05
CA ASP A 96 10.56 4.71 -1.29
C ASP A 96 10.32 3.20 -1.10
N LEU A 97 9.12 2.75 -1.47
CA LEU A 97 8.71 1.35 -1.36
C LEU A 97 9.46 0.45 -2.35
N GLN A 98 9.96 1.00 -3.45
CA GLN A 98 10.74 0.26 -4.44
C GLN A 98 12.09 -0.16 -3.84
N LYS A 99 12.74 0.72 -3.08
CA LYS A 99 13.98 0.39 -2.34
C LYS A 99 13.75 -0.69 -1.28
N ILE A 100 12.64 -0.65 -0.56
CA ILE A 100 12.27 -1.69 0.41
C ILE A 100 12.02 -3.04 -0.30
N TRP A 101 11.33 -3.02 -1.43
CA TRP A 101 11.12 -4.21 -2.24
C TRP A 101 12.44 -4.79 -2.76
N GLN A 102 13.35 -3.97 -3.29
CA GLN A 102 14.62 -4.46 -3.84
C GLN A 102 15.55 -5.04 -2.77
N SER A 103 15.64 -4.40 -1.61
CA SER A 103 16.47 -4.85 -0.50
C SER A 103 15.83 -5.95 0.36
N GLN A 104 14.52 -6.17 0.20
CA GLN A 104 13.69 -7.02 1.08
C GLN A 104 13.84 -6.64 2.57
N GLY A 105 14.11 -5.37 2.86
CA GLY A 105 14.43 -4.87 4.18
C GLY A 105 14.24 -3.36 4.28
N LEU A 106 14.49 -2.81 5.47
CA LEU A 106 14.52 -1.37 5.69
C LEU A 106 15.99 -0.93 5.67
N SER A 107 16.21 0.29 5.23
CA SER A 107 17.47 1.00 5.42
C SER A 107 17.65 1.38 6.90
N ASP A 108 18.90 1.48 7.34
CA ASP A 108 19.26 1.83 8.72
C ASP A 108 18.61 3.15 9.18
N GLU A 109 18.54 4.15 8.29
CA GLU A 109 17.92 5.43 8.60
C GLU A 109 16.40 5.35 8.82
N LEU A 110 15.71 4.48 8.08
CA LEU A 110 14.28 4.26 8.24
C LEU A 110 13.99 3.44 9.50
N GLU A 111 14.84 2.45 9.79
CA GLU A 111 14.82 1.70 11.04
C GLU A 111 14.97 2.63 12.25
N GLU A 112 15.99 3.49 12.22
CA GLU A 112 16.26 4.44 13.29
C GLU A 112 15.12 5.47 13.46
N ALA A 113 14.58 5.99 12.35
CA ALA A 113 13.44 6.90 12.39
C ALA A 113 12.22 6.25 13.08
N LEU A 114 11.88 5.01 12.72
CA LEU A 114 10.78 4.28 13.34
C LEU A 114 11.05 3.98 14.83
N ALA A 115 12.28 3.61 15.18
CA ALA A 115 12.69 3.35 16.55
C ALA A 115 12.59 4.59 17.45
N ARG A 116 12.89 5.79 16.91
CA ARG A 116 12.73 7.07 17.61
C ARG A 116 11.27 7.51 17.72
N CYS A 117 10.46 7.27 16.70
CA CYS A 117 9.06 7.69 16.68
C CYS A 117 8.16 6.83 17.59
N ALA A 118 8.39 5.51 17.63
CA ALA A 118 7.55 4.58 18.36
C ALA A 118 7.32 4.91 19.85
N PRO A 119 8.35 5.24 20.67
CA PRO A 119 8.14 5.57 22.08
C PRO A 119 7.36 6.88 22.29
N GLU A 120 7.57 7.88 21.42
CA GLU A 120 6.84 9.15 21.48
C GLU A 120 5.36 8.95 21.15
N VAL A 121 5.07 8.18 20.11
CA VAL A 121 3.70 7.79 19.73
C VAL A 121 3.05 6.95 20.83
N ALA A 122 3.79 6.02 21.44
CA ALA A 122 3.28 5.22 22.55
C ALA A 122 2.89 6.09 23.75
N ARG A 123 3.71 7.09 24.10
CA ARG A 123 3.42 8.04 25.17
C ARG A 123 2.14 8.83 24.90
N GLU A 124 1.99 9.35 23.68
CA GLU A 124 0.81 10.12 23.28
C GLU A 124 -0.47 9.28 23.34
N ILE A 125 -0.43 8.05 22.80
CA ILE A 125 -1.58 7.15 22.82
C ILE A 125 -2.00 6.79 24.25
N LYS A 126 -1.03 6.58 25.14
CA LYS A 126 -1.28 6.25 26.55
C LYS A 126 -1.71 7.45 27.38
N SER A 127 -1.44 8.67 26.91
CA SER A 127 -1.90 9.92 27.52
C SER A 127 -3.34 10.28 27.09
N ALA A 128 -4.23 9.28 27.04
CA ALA A 128 -5.63 9.49 26.66
C ALA A 128 -6.32 10.50 27.59
N PRO A 129 -7.33 11.25 27.09
CA PRO A 129 -8.11 12.16 27.92
C PRO A 129 -8.68 11.46 29.17
N PRO A 130 -8.82 12.17 30.32
CA PRO A 130 -9.27 11.58 31.58
C PRO A 130 -10.61 10.84 31.49
N GLU A 131 -11.48 11.24 30.54
CA GLU A 131 -12.79 10.64 30.33
C GLU A 131 -12.73 9.30 29.58
N ILE A 132 -11.56 8.87 29.10
CA ILE A 132 -11.36 7.64 28.33
C ILE A 132 -10.42 6.70 29.08
N GLU A 133 -11.00 5.84 29.92
CA GLU A 133 -10.24 4.85 30.69
C GLU A 133 -9.59 3.76 29.80
N ASN A 134 -10.23 3.43 28.66
CA ASN A 134 -9.75 2.38 27.77
C ASN A 134 -9.01 2.96 26.55
N ILE A 135 -7.67 2.89 26.60
CA ILE A 135 -6.78 3.33 25.51
C ILE A 135 -7.10 2.65 24.18
N SER A 136 -7.53 1.38 24.18
CA SER A 136 -7.89 0.69 22.93
C SER A 136 -9.15 1.27 22.27
N GLU A 137 -10.09 1.80 23.07
CA GLU A 137 -11.24 2.56 22.55
C GLU A 137 -10.83 3.96 22.10
N TYR A 138 -9.89 4.61 22.80
CA TYR A 138 -9.32 5.89 22.36
C TYR A 138 -8.69 5.75 20.96
N CYS A 139 -7.90 4.70 20.74
CA CYS A 139 -7.22 4.43 19.47
C CYS A 139 -8.19 4.23 18.30
N LYS A 140 -9.46 3.91 18.53
CA LYS A 140 -10.49 3.76 17.48
C LYS A 140 -11.11 5.09 17.04
N ARG A 141 -10.86 6.16 17.79
CA ARG A 141 -11.43 7.49 17.57
C ARG A 141 -10.47 8.34 16.73
N GLN A 142 -11.03 9.12 15.80
CA GLN A 142 -10.26 10.10 15.04
C GLN A 142 -9.58 11.15 15.93
N ALA A 143 -10.09 11.40 17.14
CA ALA A 143 -9.47 12.28 18.12
C ALA A 143 -8.06 11.82 18.53
N CYS A 144 -7.85 10.52 18.71
CA CYS A 144 -6.53 9.95 18.97
C CYS A 144 -5.57 10.19 17.80
N TRP A 145 -6.04 9.92 16.57
CA TRP A 145 -5.26 10.21 15.38
C TRP A 145 -4.95 11.70 15.23
N ALA A 146 -5.89 12.58 15.52
CA ALA A 146 -5.69 14.02 15.46
C ALA A 146 -4.63 14.51 16.48
N ALA A 147 -4.56 13.89 17.65
CA ALA A 147 -3.55 14.18 18.66
C ALA A 147 -2.16 13.70 18.20
N VAL A 148 -2.03 12.41 17.86
CA VAL A 148 -0.76 11.82 17.39
C VAL A 148 -0.23 12.54 16.14
N LYS A 149 -1.08 12.87 15.18
CA LYS A 149 -0.69 13.59 13.94
C LYS A 149 0.02 14.92 14.21
N LYS A 150 -0.26 15.58 15.34
CA LYS A 150 0.32 16.88 15.70
C LYS A 150 1.66 16.78 16.41
N LEU A 151 2.07 15.59 16.84
CA LEU A 151 3.35 15.38 17.50
C LEU A 151 4.50 15.92 16.66
N GLN A 152 5.38 16.70 17.30
CA GLN A 152 6.61 17.22 16.72
C GLN A 152 7.77 16.33 17.17
N ILE A 153 7.88 15.17 16.55
CA ILE A 153 8.96 14.22 16.85
C ILE A 153 10.20 14.62 16.05
N THR A 154 11.33 14.77 16.75
CA THR A 154 12.62 14.96 16.09
C THR A 154 13.11 13.61 15.58
N VAL A 155 12.91 13.35 14.29
CA VAL A 155 13.43 12.14 13.64
C VAL A 155 14.95 12.10 13.75
N GLY A 156 15.62 13.25 13.55
CA GLY A 156 17.05 13.44 13.83
C GLY A 156 17.99 12.51 13.05
N VAL A 157 17.50 11.99 11.93
CA VAL A 157 18.21 11.20 10.92
C VAL A 157 17.78 11.75 9.56
N ASP A 158 18.70 11.80 8.61
CA ASP A 158 18.36 12.13 7.22
C ASP A 158 17.70 10.91 6.57
N LEU A 159 16.57 11.14 5.89
CA LEU A 159 15.79 10.08 5.23
C LEU A 159 15.91 10.17 3.71
N ALA A 160 16.92 10.87 3.20
CA ALA A 160 17.11 11.10 1.77
C ALA A 160 17.18 9.78 0.97
N GLU A 161 17.83 8.74 1.51
CA GLU A 161 17.95 7.46 0.80
C GLU A 161 16.72 6.57 0.93
N SER A 162 15.84 6.83 1.90
CA SER A 162 14.65 6.04 2.16
C SER A 162 13.37 6.69 1.64
N THR A 163 13.51 7.87 1.06
CA THR A 163 12.39 8.65 0.56
C THR A 163 12.55 9.03 -0.88
N ILE A 164 11.41 9.26 -1.52
CA ILE A 164 11.29 9.73 -2.88
C ILE A 164 10.44 11.00 -2.88
N ASP A 165 10.82 11.99 -3.68
CA ASP A 165 10.03 13.19 -3.87
C ASP A 165 8.66 12.84 -4.49
N ARG A 166 7.63 13.59 -4.11
CA ARG A 166 6.27 13.32 -4.59
C ARG A 166 6.15 13.45 -6.11
N GLU A 167 6.81 14.41 -6.74
CA GLU A 167 6.75 14.58 -8.19
C GLU A 167 7.55 13.50 -8.90
N GLU A 168 8.71 13.12 -8.36
CA GLU A 168 9.49 12.00 -8.88
C GLU A 168 8.70 10.68 -8.81
N GLN A 169 8.02 10.42 -7.69
CA GLN A 169 7.19 9.23 -7.55
C GLN A 169 6.04 9.20 -8.56
N LYS A 170 5.37 10.34 -8.78
CA LYS A 170 4.31 10.42 -9.80
C LYS A 170 4.84 10.12 -11.19
N GLN A 171 6.04 10.62 -11.50
CA GLN A 171 6.68 10.37 -12.78
C GLN A 171 6.99 8.87 -12.93
N ARG A 172 7.59 8.23 -11.92
CA ARG A 172 7.84 6.78 -11.91
C ARG A 172 6.55 5.97 -12.06
N THR A 173 5.49 6.33 -11.35
CA THR A 173 4.18 5.63 -11.46
C THR A 173 3.57 5.79 -12.85
N LYS A 174 3.75 6.95 -13.48
CA LYS A 174 3.29 7.17 -14.85
C LYS A 174 4.08 6.32 -15.85
N GLU A 175 5.40 6.35 -15.76
CA GLU A 175 6.29 5.55 -16.61
C GLU A 175 5.98 4.06 -16.48
N ALA A 176 5.84 3.54 -15.26
CA ALA A 176 5.46 2.15 -15.02
C ALA A 176 4.08 1.77 -15.58
N SER A 177 3.12 2.71 -15.52
CA SER A 177 1.79 2.51 -16.12
C SER A 177 1.86 2.45 -17.65
N ASP A 178 2.64 3.35 -18.26
CA ASP A 178 2.85 3.40 -19.71
C ASP A 178 3.58 2.13 -20.21
N GLU A 179 4.62 1.68 -19.49
CA GLU A 179 5.30 0.40 -19.74
C GLU A 179 4.36 -0.80 -19.58
N GLY A 180 3.53 -0.80 -18.53
CA GLY A 180 2.54 -1.87 -18.31
C GLY A 180 1.49 -1.96 -19.42
N LYS A 181 1.11 -0.83 -20.02
CA LYS A 181 0.21 -0.80 -21.18
C LYS A 181 0.88 -1.39 -22.42
N PHE A 182 2.13 -1.00 -22.67
CA PHE A 182 2.91 -1.55 -23.77
C PHE A 182 3.12 -3.06 -23.63
N GLY A 183 3.42 -3.54 -22.42
CA GLY A 183 3.57 -4.97 -22.13
C GLY A 183 2.30 -5.78 -22.46
N LYS A 184 1.11 -5.27 -22.12
CA LYS A 184 -0.16 -5.91 -22.47
C LYS A 184 -0.42 -5.96 -23.98
N GLU A 185 -0.01 -4.93 -24.71
CA GLU A 185 -0.14 -4.89 -26.17
C GLU A 185 0.74 -5.97 -26.81
N VAL A 186 2.00 -6.10 -26.36
CA VAL A 186 2.92 -7.15 -26.81
C VAL A 186 2.39 -8.54 -26.45
N GLU A 187 1.88 -8.74 -25.24
CA GLU A 187 1.30 -10.03 -24.80
C GLU A 187 0.09 -10.42 -25.67
N PHE A 188 -0.75 -9.45 -26.04
CA PHE A 188 -1.85 -9.66 -26.96
C PHE A 188 -1.37 -10.04 -28.36
N ASP A 189 -0.33 -9.39 -28.89
CA ASP A 189 0.23 -9.72 -30.20
C ASP A 189 0.85 -11.13 -30.22
N VAL A 190 1.57 -11.52 -29.16
CA VAL A 190 2.09 -12.89 -28.99
C VAL A 190 0.93 -13.89 -28.99
N PHE A 191 -0.12 -13.62 -28.20
CA PHE A 191 -1.32 -14.45 -28.16
C PHE A 191 -1.99 -14.59 -29.53
N LEU A 192 -2.08 -13.50 -30.31
CA LEU A 192 -2.64 -13.54 -31.67
C LEU A 192 -1.82 -14.44 -32.60
N VAL A 193 -0.50 -14.41 -32.51
CA VAL A 193 0.39 -15.27 -33.29
C VAL A 193 0.21 -16.74 -32.91
N GLU A 194 0.11 -17.06 -31.62
CA GLU A 194 -0.14 -18.42 -31.13
C GLU A 194 -1.53 -18.94 -31.54
N LEU A 195 -2.52 -18.04 -31.63
CA LEU A 195 -3.88 -18.38 -32.05
C LEU A 195 -3.98 -18.62 -33.56
N SER A 196 -3.15 -17.97 -34.38
CA SER A 196 -3.26 -17.95 -35.84
C SER A 196 -3.34 -19.35 -36.48
N PRO A 197 -2.50 -20.35 -36.11
CA PRO A 197 -2.60 -21.72 -36.66
C PRO A 197 -3.95 -22.40 -36.39
N HIS A 198 -4.63 -22.03 -35.30
CA HIS A 198 -5.90 -22.62 -34.88
C HIS A 198 -7.11 -21.73 -35.24
N ALA A 199 -6.90 -20.56 -35.83
CA ALA A 199 -7.93 -19.55 -36.06
C ALA A 199 -9.10 -20.09 -36.91
N SER A 200 -8.80 -20.93 -37.91
CA SER A 200 -9.81 -21.58 -38.75
C SER A 200 -10.70 -22.55 -37.96
N GLU A 201 -10.11 -23.38 -37.11
CA GLU A 201 -10.84 -24.36 -36.29
C GLU A 201 -11.72 -23.66 -35.26
N ILE A 202 -11.17 -22.65 -34.58
CA ILE A 202 -11.88 -21.81 -33.62
C ILE A 202 -13.06 -21.11 -34.29
N ARG A 203 -12.86 -20.56 -35.50
CA ARG A 203 -13.93 -19.91 -36.26
C ARG A 203 -15.07 -20.89 -36.57
N ILE A 204 -14.77 -22.04 -37.17
CA ILE A 204 -15.78 -23.05 -37.52
C ILE A 204 -16.55 -23.52 -36.28
N PHE A 205 -15.85 -23.76 -35.18
CA PHE A 205 -16.46 -24.16 -33.92
C PHE A 205 -17.41 -23.09 -33.38
N ALA A 206 -16.97 -21.83 -33.37
CA ALA A 206 -17.75 -20.72 -32.83
C ALA A 206 -18.95 -20.33 -33.73
N GLU A 207 -18.82 -20.46 -35.06
CA GLU A 207 -19.92 -20.31 -36.01
C GLU A 207 -21.02 -21.36 -35.79
N LYS A 208 -20.64 -22.64 -35.67
CA LYS A 208 -21.61 -23.73 -35.43
C LYS A 208 -22.42 -23.56 -34.14
N ARG A 209 -21.88 -22.82 -33.15
CA ARG A 209 -22.53 -22.58 -31.85
C ARG A 209 -23.14 -21.19 -31.71
N ASN A 210 -23.16 -20.39 -32.78
CA ASN A 210 -23.65 -19.00 -32.75
C ASN A 210 -22.97 -18.14 -31.67
N LEU A 211 -21.68 -18.33 -31.44
CA LEU A 211 -20.90 -17.62 -30.43
C LEU A 211 -20.18 -16.37 -30.97
N LEU A 212 -20.20 -16.15 -32.30
CA LEU A 212 -19.49 -15.05 -32.94
C LEU A 212 -20.37 -13.82 -33.13
N SER A 213 -19.85 -12.66 -32.73
CA SER A 213 -20.32 -11.37 -33.22
C SER A 213 -19.78 -11.11 -34.64
N PRO A 214 -20.41 -10.23 -35.44
CA PRO A 214 -19.92 -9.87 -36.77
C PRO A 214 -18.47 -9.35 -36.77
N LYS A 215 -18.09 -8.63 -35.72
CA LYS A 215 -16.72 -8.12 -35.54
C LYS A 215 -15.72 -9.24 -35.25
N ALA A 216 -16.09 -10.20 -34.40
CA ALA A 216 -15.25 -11.34 -34.05
C ALA A 216 -15.02 -12.26 -35.28
N ALA A 217 -16.09 -12.55 -36.03
CA ALA A 217 -16.01 -13.35 -37.25
C ALA A 217 -15.07 -12.73 -38.31
N LYS A 218 -15.18 -11.42 -38.54
CA LYS A 218 -14.30 -10.69 -39.47
C LYS A 218 -12.84 -10.66 -39.00
N SER A 219 -12.60 -10.65 -37.69
CA SER A 219 -11.24 -10.63 -37.13
C SER A 219 -10.57 -11.99 -37.24
N LEU A 220 -11.27 -13.08 -36.85
CA LEU A 220 -10.78 -14.44 -37.02
C LEU A 220 -10.54 -14.81 -38.49
N ALA A 221 -11.38 -14.33 -39.41
CA ALA A 221 -11.20 -14.54 -40.83
C ALA A 221 -9.97 -13.82 -41.43
N LYS A 222 -9.41 -12.81 -40.76
CA LYS A 222 -8.15 -12.15 -41.17
C LYS A 222 -6.91 -12.86 -40.61
N MET A 223 -7.08 -13.71 -39.61
CA MET A 223 -5.98 -14.43 -38.92
C MET A 223 -5.77 -15.85 -39.45
N ALA A 224 -6.76 -16.38 -40.17
CA ALA A 224 -6.77 -17.67 -40.87
C ALA A 224 -6.27 -17.48 -42.32
#